data_AF-S6WK83-F1
#
_entry.id   AF-S6WK83-F1
#
_cell.length_a   1.000
_cell.length_b   1.000
_cell.length_c   1.000
_cell.angle_alpha   90.00
_cell.angle_beta   90.00
_cell.angle_gamma   90.00
#
_symmetry.space_group_name_H-M   'P 1'
#
loop_
_entity.id
_entity.type
_entity.pdbx_description
1 polymer ?
#
loop_
_entity_poly.entity_id
_entity_poly.type
_entity_poly.pdbx_seq_one_letter_code
_entity_poly.pdbx_strand_id
1 'polypeptide(L)' 'MTDSFVTQCPHCQTSFRVSHAQLSVARGVVRCGACLQVFNAARQLLEQRAIDDSEKVA' A
#
# COMPACT_ATOMS: atom_id res chain seq x y z
N MET A 1 6.40 5.88 16.06
CA MET A 1 5.39 6.28 15.05
C MET A 1 5.13 5.08 14.17
N THR A 2 3.91 4.54 14.19
CA THR A 2 3.55 3.34 13.40
C THR A 2 3.29 3.76 11.97
N ASP A 3 4.34 3.76 11.15
CA ASP A 3 4.29 4.16 9.75
C ASP A 3 3.33 3.24 8.97
N SER A 4 2.19 3.82 8.59
CA SER A 4 1.07 3.12 7.97
C SER A 4 0.65 3.87 6.73
N PHE A 5 0.66 3.17 5.60
CA PHE A 5 0.33 3.71 4.29
C PHE A 5 -1.08 3.35 3.88
N VAL A 6 -1.69 4.19 3.05
CA VAL A 6 -2.95 3.85 2.38
C VAL A 6 -2.60 3.18 1.05
N THR A 7 -3.18 2.02 0.79
CA THR A 7 -3.07 1.32 -0.49
C THR A 7 -4.46 1.01 -1.03
N GLN A 8 -4.59 0.94 -2.36
CA GLN A 8 -5.86 0.62 -3.02
C GLN A 8 -5.75 -0.75 -3.70
N CYS A 9 -6.80 -1.57 -3.58
CA CYS A 9 -6.87 -2.82 -4.31
C CYS A 9 -7.20 -2.57 -5.78
N PRO A 10 -6.41 -3.06 -6.75
CA PRO A 10 -6.69 -2.84 -8.17
C PRO A 10 -7.93 -3.60 -8.68
N HIS A 11 -8.42 -4.60 -7.94
CA HIS A 11 -9.57 -5.42 -8.35
C HIS A 11 -10.92 -4.82 -7.95
N CYS A 12 -11.03 -4.32 -6.72
CA CYS A 12 -12.28 -3.78 -6.18
C CYS A 12 -12.20 -2.30 -5.82
N GLN A 13 -11.04 -1.67 -6.03
CA GLN A 13 -10.76 -0.27 -5.70
C GLN A 13 -10.97 0.10 -4.22
N THR A 14 -11.02 -0.91 -3.33
CA THR A 14 -11.11 -0.67 -1.89
C THR A 14 -9.78 -0.09 -1.40
N SER A 15 -9.84 1.04 -0.71
CA SER A 15 -8.70 1.63 -0.03
C SER A 15 -8.60 1.11 1.39
N PHE A 16 -7.40 0.73 1.82
CA PHE A 16 -7.16 0.23 3.17
C PHE A 16 -5.76 0.63 3.66
N ARG A 17 -5.58 0.63 4.97
CA ARG A 17 -4.29 0.98 5.59
C ARG A 17 -3.46 -0.27 5.83
N VAL A 18 -2.20 -0.21 5.41
CA VAL A 18 -1.19 -1.25 5.61
C VAL A 18 0.00 -0.67 6.32
N SER A 19 0.48 -1.33 7.36
CA SER A 19 1.69 -0.90 8.06
C SER A 19 2.94 -1.44 7.36
N HIS A 20 4.03 -0.68 7.40
CA HIS A 20 5.29 -1.10 6.78
C HIS A 20 5.78 -2.48 7.25
N ALA A 21 5.53 -2.79 8.53
CA ALA A 21 5.83 -4.09 9.12
C ALA A 21 5.09 -5.25 8.43
N GLN A 22 3.80 -5.07 8.10
CA GLN A 22 3.03 -6.11 7.39
C GLN A 22 3.55 -6.32 5.96
N LEU A 23 3.86 -5.23 5.24
CA LEU A 23 4.45 -5.33 3.92
C LEU A 23 5.83 -6.00 3.94
N SER A 24 6.67 -5.67 4.93
CA SER A 24 8.02 -6.22 5.05
C SER A 24 8.00 -7.74 5.25
N VAL A 25 7.12 -8.23 6.13
CA VAL A 25 6.98 -9.68 6.37
C VAL A 25 6.45 -10.40 5.14
N ALA A 26 5.52 -9.78 4.40
CA ALA A 26 4.87 -10.39 3.25
C ALA A 26 5.57 -10.12 1.91
N ARG A 27 6.81 -9.59 1.92
CA ARG A 27 7.57 -9.16 0.73
C ARG A 27 6.77 -8.26 -0.22
N GLY A 28 5.91 -7.40 0.34
CA GLY A 28 5.07 -6.48 -0.42
C GLY A 28 3.73 -7.05 -0.93
N VAL A 29 3.47 -8.34 -0.73
CA VAL A 29 2.23 -9.01 -1.19
C VAL A 29 1.19 -8.99 -0.07
N VAL A 30 -0.03 -8.53 -0.35
CA VAL A 30 -1.12 -8.49 0.64
C VAL A 30 -2.41 -9.03 0.05
N ARG A 31 -3.33 -9.48 0.90
CA ARG A 31 -4.67 -9.92 0.53
C ARG A 31 -5.68 -8.82 0.85
N CYS A 32 -6.50 -8.44 -0.11
CA CYS A 32 -7.58 -7.48 0.10
C CYS A 32 -8.63 -8.07 1.07
N GLY A 33 -8.99 -7.35 2.13
CA GLY A 33 -10.06 -7.77 3.05
C GLY A 33 -11.47 -7.74 2.45
N ALA A 34 -11.68 -7.00 1.36
CA ALA A 34 -13.00 -6.84 0.73
C ALA A 34 -13.29 -7.91 -0.34
N CYS A 35 -12.39 -8.08 -1.31
CA CYS A 35 -12.56 -9.03 -2.42
C CYS A 35 -11.69 -10.28 -2.29
N LEU A 36 -10.86 -10.36 -1.25
CA LEU A 36 -9.98 -11.49 -0.97
C LEU A 36 -8.91 -11.76 -2.04
N GLN A 37 -8.71 -10.83 -2.98
CA GLN A 37 -7.67 -10.90 -4.01
C GLN A 37 -6.29 -10.60 -3.45
N VAL A 38 -5.29 -11.35 -3.90
CA VAL A 38 -3.89 -11.19 -3.52
C VAL A 38 -3.20 -10.29 -4.55
N PHE A 39 -2.57 -9.22 -4.10
CA PHE A 39 -1.87 -8.27 -4.97
C PHE A 39 -0.63 -7.69 -4.28
N ASN A 40 0.25 -7.05 -5.06
CA ASN A 40 1.45 -6.42 -4.52
C ASN A 40 1.16 -4.97 -4.11
N ALA A 41 0.97 -4.73 -2.81
CA ALA A 41 0.77 -3.39 -2.27
C ALA A 41 2.03 -2.54 -2.34
N ALA A 42 3.24 -3.13 -2.31
CA ALA A 42 4.47 -2.35 -2.44
C ALA A 42 4.53 -1.62 -3.79
N ARG A 43 4.06 -2.26 -4.88
CA ARG A 43 3.92 -1.59 -6.18
C ARG A 43 2.94 -0.43 -6.14
N GLN A 44 1.77 -0.61 -5.51
CA GLN A 44 0.77 0.45 -5.35
C GLN A 44 1.26 1.61 -4.49
N LEU A 45 2.13 1.35 -3.51
CA LEU A 45 2.74 2.37 -2.68
C LEU A 45 3.90 3.08 -3.37
N LEU A 46 4.70 2.37 -4.20
CA LEU A 46 5.74 2.99 -5.03
C LEU A 46 5.13 3.97 -6.03
N GLU A 47 4.02 3.59 -6.66
CA GLU A 47 3.28 4.46 -7.58
C GLU A 47 2.73 5.70 -6.87
N GLN A 48 2.20 5.56 -5.65
CA GLN A 48 1.72 6.69 -4.84
C GLN A 48 2.85 7.56 -4.30
N ARG A 49 3.98 6.95 -3.89
CA ARG A 49 5.10 7.69 -3.34
C ARG A 49 5.88 8.46 -4.41
N ALA A 50 5.90 7.99 -5.65
CA ALA A 50 6.38 8.81 -6.77
C ALA A 50 5.58 10.11 -6.94
N ILE A 51 4.36 10.18 -6.40
CA ILE A 51 3.48 11.36 -6.42
C ILE A 51 3.67 12.18 -5.12
N ASP A 52 3.75 11.53 -3.96
CA ASP A 52 3.84 12.17 -2.62
C ASP A 52 5.24 12.70 -2.25
N ASP A 53 6.33 12.08 -2.73
CA ASP A 53 7.71 12.51 -2.39
C ASP A 53 8.06 13.88 -3.01
N SER A 54 7.25 14.39 -3.96
CA SER A 54 7.39 15.74 -4.50
C SER A 54 6.87 16.85 -3.57
N GLU A 55 6.13 16.52 -2.50
CA GLU A 55 5.54 17.52 -1.58
C GLU A 55 6.28 17.66 -0.24
N LYS A 56 7.37 16.91 -0.01
CA LYS A 56 8.17 16.98 1.22
C LYS A 56 9.57 17.62 1.08
N VAL A 57 9.83 18.29 -0.04
CA VAL A 57 11.05 19.08 -0.31
C VAL A 57 10.75 20.56 -0.58
N ALA A 58 9.85 21.15 0.22
CA ALA A 58 9.68 22.60 0.31
C ALA A 58 10.09 23.09 1.69
#